data_AF-A0A9X3IT38-F1
#
_entry.id   AF-A0A9X3IT38-F1
#
_cell.length_a   1.000
_cell.length_b   1.000
_cell.length_c   1.000
_cell.angle_alpha   90.00
_cell.angle_beta   90.00
_cell.angle_gamma   90.00
#
_symmetry.space_group_name_H-M   'P 1'
#
loop_
_entity.id
_entity.type
_entity.pdbx_description
1 polymer ?
#
loop_
_entity_poly.entity_id
_entity_poly.type
_entity_poly.pdbx_seq_one_letter_code
_entity_poly.pdbx_strand_id
1 'polypeptide(L)'
;MMKHLHSLILSVILLVTSASASADAEQLLIQLQHMRLASISAMTDFFMFAGLDADSKYERRMDADVESFSQAMTSAREMVAADKLVTHLDAIDTDWQAFQLSLNSNRNLVHNQGATSAQVVEDLARLNNALVTRISESYQNIAGSNTINPAVEKARSMALLLQEMTTKYAASAALNKADVNMGEYKRSLQTMTMDFEFKLADLKSVAYRPQTYILMDNINSKWRFLRNSITRQHEMDVPFLVISYNDRLIRHLEELEGKI
;
A
#
# COMPACT_ATOMS: atom_id res chain seq x y z
N MET A 1 -41.63 35.35 9.28
CA MET A 1 -40.96 34.38 10.18
C MET A 1 -40.87 32.97 9.57
N MET A 2 -41.96 32.35 9.09
CA MET A 2 -41.94 30.97 8.55
C MET A 2 -41.03 30.73 7.32
N LYS A 3 -40.84 31.71 6.42
CA LYS A 3 -39.95 31.58 5.24
C LYS A 3 -38.46 31.50 5.60
N HIS A 4 -38.02 32.21 6.64
CA HIS A 4 -36.64 32.15 7.12
C HIS A 4 -36.36 30.84 7.86
N LEU A 5 -37.37 30.27 8.52
CA LEU A 5 -37.26 28.95 9.17
C LEU A 5 -37.10 27.81 8.15
N HIS A 6 -37.84 27.85 7.04
CA HIS A 6 -37.69 26.86 5.95
C HIS A 6 -36.33 26.99 5.23
N SER A 7 -35.85 28.22 5.00
CA SER A 7 -34.53 28.46 4.42
C SER A 7 -33.40 27.96 5.32
N LEU A 8 -33.53 28.13 6.64
CA LEU A 8 -32.54 27.65 7.62
C LEU A 8 -32.52 26.12 7.68
N ILE A 9 -33.69 25.48 7.67
CA ILE A 9 -33.81 24.01 7.70
C ILE A 9 -33.24 23.40 6.41
N LEU A 10 -33.51 23.97 5.24
CA LEU A 10 -32.96 23.49 3.97
C LEU A 10 -31.43 23.63 3.90
N SER A 11 -30.88 24.70 4.48
CA SER A 11 -29.44 24.94 4.56
C SER A 11 -28.75 23.91 5.47
N VAL A 12 -29.36 23.61 6.62
CA VAL A 12 -28.86 22.61 7.57
C VAL A 12 -28.92 21.20 6.97
N ILE A 13 -29.99 20.84 6.27
CA ILE A 13 -30.10 19.53 5.61
C ILE A 13 -29.02 19.37 4.53
N LEU A 14 -28.78 20.39 3.70
CA LEU A 14 -27.78 20.34 2.63
C LEU A 14 -26.33 20.22 3.17
N LEU A 15 -26.05 20.87 4.31
CA LEU A 15 -24.76 20.79 5.01
C LEU A 15 -24.55 19.42 5.67
N VAL A 16 -25.60 18.80 6.23
CA VAL A 16 -25.50 17.48 6.87
C VAL A 16 -25.31 16.38 5.81
N THR A 17 -26.02 16.44 4.67
CA THR A 17 -25.88 15.42 3.61
C THR A 17 -24.51 15.44 2.92
N SER A 18 -23.90 16.63 2.78
CA SER A 18 -22.60 16.77 2.14
C SER A 18 -21.45 16.30 3.06
N ALA A 19 -21.56 16.51 4.37
CA ALA A 19 -20.59 16.01 5.34
C ALA A 19 -20.58 14.48 5.43
N SER A 20 -21.75 13.82 5.43
CA SER A 20 -21.83 12.36 5.47
C SER A 20 -21.22 11.70 4.22
N ALA A 21 -21.52 12.21 3.02
CA ALA A 21 -20.97 11.66 1.78
C ALA A 21 -19.43 11.78 1.69
N SER A 22 -18.85 12.85 2.24
CA SER A 22 -17.39 13.04 2.29
C SER A 22 -16.70 12.08 3.27
N ALA A 23 -17.34 11.77 4.41
CA ALA A 23 -16.80 10.85 5.40
C ALA A 23 -16.76 9.41 4.87
N ASP A 24 -17.80 8.99 4.15
CA ASP A 24 -17.86 7.65 3.53
C ASP A 24 -16.80 7.48 2.43
N ALA A 25 -16.57 8.53 1.63
CA ALA A 25 -15.52 8.52 0.61
C ALA A 25 -14.11 8.40 1.20
N GLU A 26 -13.83 9.12 2.29
CA GLU A 26 -12.55 9.04 2.98
C GLU A 26 -12.29 7.65 3.58
N GLN A 27 -13.30 7.06 4.22
CA GLN A 27 -13.19 5.72 4.78
C GLN A 27 -12.96 4.67 3.69
N LEU A 28 -13.64 4.79 2.55
CA LEU A 28 -13.43 3.89 1.43
C LEU A 28 -12.01 4.02 0.84
N LEU A 29 -11.48 5.24 0.73
CA LEU A 29 -10.11 5.46 0.29
C LEU A 29 -9.10 4.81 1.24
N ILE A 30 -9.36 4.82 2.55
CA ILE A 30 -8.54 4.09 3.53
C ILE A 30 -8.57 2.58 3.25
N GLN A 31 -9.75 2.00 2.98
CA GLN A 31 -9.84 0.56 2.67
C GLN A 31 -9.10 0.20 1.38
N LEU A 32 -9.22 1.02 0.33
CA LEU A 32 -8.48 0.84 -0.91
C LEU A 32 -6.97 0.99 -0.70
N GLN A 33 -6.53 1.91 0.16
CA GLN A 33 -5.12 2.01 0.54
C GLN A 33 -4.63 0.75 1.24
N HIS A 34 -5.37 0.22 2.22
CA HIS A 34 -5.02 -1.03 2.88
C HIS A 34 -4.95 -2.21 1.92
N MET A 35 -5.89 -2.32 0.97
CA MET A 35 -5.83 -3.36 -0.08
C MET A 35 -4.56 -3.27 -0.93
N ARG A 36 -4.12 -2.06 -1.32
CA ARG A 36 -2.86 -1.87 -2.06
C ARG A 36 -1.65 -2.31 -1.23
N LEU A 37 -1.57 -1.84 0.02
CA LEU A 37 -0.44 -2.17 0.89
C LEU A 37 -0.37 -3.67 1.20
N ALA A 38 -1.49 -4.28 1.56
CA ALA A 38 -1.56 -5.70 1.89
C ALA A 38 -1.21 -6.60 0.69
N SER A 39 -1.71 -6.28 -0.52
CA SER A 39 -1.38 -7.08 -1.71
C SER A 39 0.11 -7.02 -2.07
N ILE A 40 0.75 -5.85 -1.98
CA ILE A 40 2.18 -5.71 -2.26
C ILE A 40 3.02 -6.32 -1.11
N SER A 41 2.54 -6.23 0.14
CA SER A 41 3.18 -6.88 1.29
C SER A 41 3.17 -8.40 1.16
N ALA A 42 2.04 -9.00 0.76
CA ALA A 42 1.97 -10.44 0.51
C ALA A 42 3.00 -10.89 -0.54
N MET A 43 3.25 -10.06 -1.56
CA MET A 43 4.29 -10.32 -2.56
C MET A 43 5.70 -10.18 -1.99
N THR A 44 5.95 -9.14 -1.17
CA THR A 44 7.21 -8.95 -0.46
C THR A 44 7.53 -10.17 0.41
N ASP A 45 6.57 -10.60 1.21
CA ASP A 45 6.74 -11.70 2.14
C ASP A 45 6.85 -13.05 1.41
N PHE A 46 6.25 -13.21 0.24
CA PHE A 46 6.52 -14.35 -0.63
C PHE A 46 7.99 -14.42 -1.07
N PHE A 47 8.57 -13.29 -1.50
CA PHE A 47 10.00 -13.28 -1.86
C PHE A 47 10.89 -13.65 -0.69
N MET A 48 10.56 -13.15 0.49
CA MET A 48 11.30 -13.49 1.71
C MET A 48 11.16 -14.95 2.10
N PHE A 49 9.94 -15.48 2.03
CA PHE A 49 9.66 -16.89 2.28
C PHE A 49 10.44 -17.79 1.31
N ALA A 50 10.39 -17.50 0.02
CA ALA A 50 11.09 -18.27 -1.00
C ALA A 50 12.62 -18.11 -0.92
N GLY A 51 13.12 -16.90 -0.64
CA GLY A 51 14.54 -16.59 -0.61
C GLY A 51 15.27 -16.96 0.69
N LEU A 52 14.54 -17.26 1.76
CA LEU A 52 15.07 -17.65 3.07
C LEU A 52 14.62 -19.07 3.46
N ASP A 53 14.71 -20.02 2.51
CA ASP A 53 14.50 -21.45 2.74
C ASP A 53 13.18 -21.78 3.46
N ALA A 54 12.07 -21.20 2.96
CA ALA A 54 10.72 -21.41 3.49
C ALA A 54 10.55 -20.97 4.96
N ASP A 55 11.20 -19.87 5.38
CA ASP A 55 11.04 -19.34 6.74
C ASP A 55 9.57 -19.06 7.09
N SER A 56 9.04 -19.87 8.01
CA SER A 56 7.67 -19.83 8.53
C SER A 56 7.23 -18.45 9.02
N LYS A 57 8.17 -17.57 9.39
CA LYS A 57 7.87 -16.19 9.77
C LYS A 57 7.22 -15.44 8.61
N TYR A 58 7.75 -15.56 7.42
CA TYR A 58 7.25 -14.85 6.24
C TYR A 58 6.00 -15.51 5.68
N GLU A 59 5.86 -16.83 5.85
CA GLU A 59 4.59 -17.52 5.62
C GLU A 59 3.45 -16.95 6.50
N ARG A 60 3.69 -16.81 7.81
CA ARG A 60 2.69 -16.21 8.73
C ARG A 60 2.35 -14.76 8.37
N ARG A 61 3.33 -14.01 7.86
CA ARG A 61 3.07 -12.63 7.42
C ARG A 61 2.25 -12.58 6.14
N MET A 62 2.53 -13.46 5.18
CA MET A 62 1.67 -13.60 3.98
C MET A 62 0.23 -13.92 4.37
N ASP A 63 0.00 -14.77 5.37
CA ASP A 63 -1.35 -15.05 5.87
C ASP A 63 -2.01 -13.82 6.50
N ALA A 64 -1.26 -13.05 7.29
CA ALA A 64 -1.74 -11.80 7.86
C ALA A 64 -2.06 -10.74 6.79
N ASP A 65 -1.29 -10.68 5.71
CA ASP A 65 -1.54 -9.77 4.59
C ASP A 65 -2.78 -10.18 3.79
N VAL A 66 -2.97 -11.48 3.56
CA VAL A 66 -4.19 -12.03 2.95
C VAL A 66 -5.42 -11.69 3.80
N GLU A 67 -5.34 -11.88 5.11
CA GLU A 67 -6.41 -11.53 6.04
C GLU A 67 -6.69 -10.01 6.01
N SER A 68 -5.65 -9.19 6.08
CA SER A 68 -5.77 -7.72 6.05
C SER A 68 -6.45 -7.23 4.77
N PHE A 69 -6.10 -7.81 3.63
CA PHE A 69 -6.79 -7.51 2.36
C PHE A 69 -8.27 -7.89 2.42
N SER A 70 -8.60 -9.10 2.88
CA SER A 70 -9.99 -9.57 2.98
C SER A 70 -10.84 -8.71 3.93
N GLN A 71 -10.27 -8.27 5.05
CA GLN A 71 -10.94 -7.37 5.99
C GLN A 71 -11.21 -5.99 5.36
N ALA A 72 -10.21 -5.42 4.67
CA ALA A 72 -10.38 -4.15 3.96
C ALA A 72 -11.41 -4.24 2.83
N MET A 73 -11.41 -5.33 2.05
CA MET A 73 -12.39 -5.60 1.01
C MET A 73 -13.82 -5.71 1.58
N THR A 74 -13.98 -6.46 2.67
CA THR A 74 -15.28 -6.59 3.35
C THR A 74 -15.79 -5.24 3.83
N SER A 75 -14.93 -4.46 4.49
CA SER A 75 -15.26 -3.13 4.97
C SER A 75 -15.63 -2.19 3.81
N ALA A 76 -14.90 -2.24 2.69
CA ALA A 76 -15.21 -1.46 1.51
C ALA A 76 -16.58 -1.83 0.92
N ARG A 77 -16.95 -3.11 0.89
CA ARG A 77 -18.26 -3.57 0.39
C ARG A 77 -19.41 -3.07 1.27
N GLU A 78 -19.22 -3.02 2.58
CA GLU A 78 -20.24 -2.50 3.52
C GLU A 78 -20.49 -0.99 3.36
N MET A 79 -19.50 -0.24 2.87
CA MET A 79 -19.58 1.22 2.68
C MET A 79 -20.28 1.62 1.37
N VAL A 80 -20.51 0.69 0.44
CA VAL A 80 -20.93 1.02 -0.93
C VAL A 80 -22.36 0.57 -1.19
N ALA A 81 -23.25 1.54 -1.43
CA ALA A 81 -24.63 1.31 -1.85
C ALA A 81 -24.89 1.55 -3.36
N ALA A 82 -23.88 2.00 -4.10
CA ALA A 82 -24.03 2.43 -5.50
C ALA A 82 -23.49 1.40 -6.50
N ASP A 83 -24.32 0.99 -7.47
CA ASP A 83 -24.04 -0.07 -8.47
C ASP A 83 -22.68 0.06 -9.19
N LYS A 84 -22.27 1.28 -9.55
CA LYS A 84 -21.00 1.51 -10.26
C LYS A 84 -19.78 1.14 -9.41
N LEU A 85 -19.83 1.47 -8.13
CA LEU A 85 -18.71 1.26 -7.22
C LEU A 85 -18.66 -0.20 -6.74
N VAL A 86 -19.81 -0.87 -6.64
CA VAL A 86 -19.90 -2.33 -6.48
C VAL A 86 -19.17 -3.05 -7.62
N THR A 87 -19.41 -2.63 -8.87
CA THR A 87 -18.75 -3.22 -10.05
C THR A 87 -17.22 -3.13 -9.97
N HIS A 88 -16.68 -2.01 -9.48
CA HIS A 88 -15.23 -1.85 -9.27
C HIS A 88 -14.69 -2.82 -8.20
N LEU A 89 -15.40 -2.96 -7.08
CA LEU A 89 -15.01 -3.88 -6.00
C LEU A 89 -15.05 -5.35 -6.44
N ASP A 90 -16.03 -5.74 -7.26
CA ASP A 90 -16.11 -7.12 -7.80
C ASP A 90 -14.97 -7.43 -8.77
N ALA A 91 -14.56 -6.45 -9.57
CA ALA A 91 -13.39 -6.60 -10.43
C ALA A 91 -12.09 -6.71 -9.61
N ILE A 92 -11.96 -5.96 -8.50
CA ILE A 92 -10.83 -6.10 -7.57
C ILE A 92 -10.84 -7.48 -6.90
N ASP A 93 -12.00 -7.96 -6.44
CA ASP A 93 -12.14 -9.29 -5.82
C ASP A 93 -11.75 -10.41 -6.80
N THR A 94 -12.12 -10.28 -8.08
CA THR A 94 -11.71 -11.22 -9.13
C THR A 94 -10.19 -11.27 -9.30
N ASP A 95 -9.53 -10.11 -9.43
CA ASP A 95 -8.07 -10.04 -9.56
C ASP A 95 -7.35 -10.52 -8.28
N TRP A 96 -7.94 -10.24 -7.10
CA TRP A 96 -7.43 -10.72 -5.82
C TRP A 96 -7.46 -12.23 -5.73
N GLN A 97 -8.58 -12.87 -6.09
CA GLN A 97 -8.70 -14.32 -6.10
C GLN A 97 -7.68 -14.96 -7.04
N ALA A 98 -7.47 -14.39 -8.23
CA ALA A 98 -6.46 -14.88 -9.16
C ALA A 98 -5.04 -14.76 -8.58
N PHE A 99 -4.70 -13.63 -7.97
CA PHE A 99 -3.42 -13.43 -7.28
C PHE A 99 -3.25 -14.41 -6.11
N GLN A 100 -4.24 -14.55 -5.23
CA GLN A 100 -4.19 -15.41 -4.05
C GLN A 100 -4.04 -16.89 -4.42
N LEU A 101 -4.75 -17.36 -5.45
CA LEU A 101 -4.61 -18.72 -5.96
C LEU A 101 -3.18 -18.98 -6.46
N SER A 102 -2.61 -18.04 -7.21
CA SER A 102 -1.23 -18.12 -7.69
C SER A 102 -0.22 -18.07 -6.53
N LEU A 103 -0.42 -17.19 -5.55
CA LEU A 103 0.41 -17.06 -4.36
C LEU A 103 0.46 -18.37 -3.57
N ASN A 104 -0.69 -19.00 -3.35
CA ASN A 104 -0.77 -20.27 -2.63
C ASN A 104 -0.16 -21.44 -3.42
N SER A 105 -0.37 -21.48 -4.73
CA SER A 105 0.28 -22.47 -5.60
C SER A 105 1.81 -22.36 -5.51
N ASN A 106 2.34 -21.13 -5.59
CA ASN A 106 3.76 -20.84 -5.45
C ASN A 106 4.30 -21.21 -4.07
N ARG A 107 3.57 -20.88 -3.00
CA ARG A 107 3.91 -21.27 -1.63
C ARG A 107 4.07 -22.79 -1.52
N ASN A 108 3.12 -23.55 -2.08
CA ASN A 108 3.16 -25.00 -2.08
C ASN A 108 4.34 -25.57 -2.89
N LEU A 109 4.75 -24.92 -3.99
CA LEU A 109 5.95 -25.32 -4.73
C LEU A 109 7.21 -25.17 -3.87
N VAL A 110 7.37 -24.05 -3.17
CA VAL A 110 8.50 -23.82 -2.26
C VAL A 110 8.51 -24.87 -1.14
N HIS A 111 7.36 -25.18 -0.52
CA HIS A 111 7.26 -26.23 0.50
C HIS A 111 7.68 -27.62 -0.02
N ASN A 112 7.19 -28.00 -1.20
CA ASN A 112 7.35 -29.37 -1.70
C ASN A 112 8.66 -29.58 -2.46
N GLN A 113 9.23 -28.53 -3.05
CA GLN A 113 10.36 -28.60 -3.99
C GLN A 113 11.55 -27.73 -3.56
N GLY A 114 11.40 -26.92 -2.51
CA GLY A 114 12.42 -25.99 -2.02
C GLY A 114 12.61 -24.73 -2.86
N ALA A 115 11.94 -24.63 -4.02
CA ALA A 115 12.06 -23.49 -4.92
C ALA A 115 10.82 -23.32 -5.82
N THR A 116 10.68 -22.12 -6.40
CA THR A 116 9.79 -21.84 -7.53
C THR A 116 10.61 -21.44 -8.76
N SER A 117 10.05 -21.59 -9.96
CA SER A 117 10.75 -21.20 -11.19
C SER A 117 10.60 -19.69 -11.46
N ALA A 118 11.56 -19.10 -12.15
CA ALA A 118 11.54 -17.67 -12.49
C ALA A 118 10.25 -17.26 -13.23
N GLN A 119 9.76 -18.10 -14.14
CA GLN A 119 8.52 -17.84 -14.89
C GLN A 119 7.30 -17.74 -13.96
N VAL A 120 7.21 -18.62 -12.97
CA VAL A 120 6.05 -18.66 -12.06
C VAL A 120 6.07 -17.45 -11.11
N VAL A 121 7.26 -16.98 -10.72
CA VAL A 121 7.44 -15.71 -9.97
C VAL A 121 7.04 -14.50 -10.82
N GLU A 122 7.42 -14.46 -12.08
CA GLU A 122 7.03 -13.40 -13.02
C GLU A 122 5.50 -13.36 -13.24
N ASP A 123 4.86 -14.53 -13.33
CA ASP A 123 3.41 -14.64 -13.44
C ASP A 123 2.70 -14.13 -12.18
N LEU A 124 3.21 -14.48 -11.00
CA LEU A 124 2.70 -13.97 -9.72
C LEU A 124 2.85 -12.44 -9.62
N ALA A 125 4.02 -11.91 -10.02
CA ALA A 125 4.28 -10.47 -10.08
C ALA A 125 3.32 -9.73 -11.02
N ARG A 126 3.03 -10.32 -12.19
CA ARG A 126 2.07 -9.75 -13.15
C ARG A 126 0.66 -9.67 -12.57
N LEU A 127 0.21 -10.71 -11.87
CA LEU A 127 -1.11 -10.72 -11.22
C LEU A 127 -1.19 -9.66 -10.11
N ASN A 128 -0.15 -9.55 -9.28
CA ASN A 128 -0.09 -8.52 -8.24
C ASN A 128 -0.13 -7.09 -8.83
N ASN A 129 0.64 -6.84 -9.88
CA ASN A 129 0.64 -5.56 -10.59
C ASN A 129 -0.73 -5.19 -11.16
N ALA A 130 -1.41 -6.14 -11.81
CA ALA A 130 -2.75 -5.94 -12.36
C ALA A 130 -3.75 -5.57 -11.26
N LEU A 131 -3.73 -6.30 -10.14
CA LEU A 131 -4.55 -6.03 -8.97
C LEU A 131 -4.28 -4.63 -8.39
N VAL A 132 -3.02 -4.29 -8.11
CA VAL A 132 -2.64 -2.99 -7.53
C VAL A 132 -3.01 -1.85 -8.46
N THR A 133 -2.85 -2.03 -9.77
CA THR A 133 -3.28 -1.05 -10.79
C THR A 133 -4.78 -0.83 -10.71
N ARG A 134 -5.58 -1.90 -10.68
CA ARG A 134 -7.05 -1.77 -10.59
C ARG A 134 -7.52 -1.10 -9.30
N ILE A 135 -6.90 -1.44 -8.17
CA ILE A 135 -7.21 -0.79 -6.88
C ILE A 135 -6.83 0.69 -6.96
N SER A 136 -5.68 1.01 -7.56
CA SER A 136 -5.21 2.39 -7.71
C SER A 136 -6.10 3.22 -8.63
N GLU A 137 -6.58 2.67 -9.74
CA GLU A 137 -7.57 3.32 -10.61
C GLU A 137 -8.86 3.62 -9.85
N SER A 138 -9.36 2.65 -9.08
CA SER A 138 -10.57 2.82 -8.26
C SER A 138 -10.36 3.89 -7.18
N TYR A 139 -9.20 3.88 -6.52
CA TYR A 139 -8.81 4.90 -5.56
C TYR A 139 -8.78 6.29 -6.21
N GLN A 140 -8.13 6.45 -7.36
CA GLN A 140 -8.02 7.75 -8.04
C GLN A 140 -9.38 8.26 -8.56
N ASN A 141 -10.28 7.37 -8.98
CA ASN A 141 -11.64 7.76 -9.38
C ASN A 141 -12.43 8.37 -8.22
N ILE A 142 -12.34 7.77 -7.03
CA ILE A 142 -12.98 8.30 -5.82
C ILE A 142 -12.26 9.59 -5.39
N ALA A 143 -10.93 9.58 -5.35
CA ALA A 143 -10.14 10.72 -4.92
C ALA A 143 -10.33 11.96 -5.79
N GLY A 144 -10.38 11.80 -7.12
CA GLY A 144 -10.60 12.91 -8.05
C GLY A 144 -12.00 13.51 -7.98
N SER A 145 -12.96 12.79 -7.38
CA SER A 145 -14.34 13.25 -7.19
C SER A 145 -14.59 13.85 -5.81
N ASN A 146 -13.60 13.85 -4.91
CA ASN A 146 -13.72 14.26 -3.52
C ASN A 146 -12.59 15.23 -3.12
N THR A 147 -12.83 16.07 -2.10
CA THR A 147 -11.78 16.95 -1.59
C THR A 147 -10.95 16.19 -0.55
N ILE A 148 -9.71 15.84 -0.89
CA ILE A 148 -8.77 15.17 0.02
C ILE A 148 -7.68 16.16 0.42
N ASN A 149 -7.26 16.11 1.68
CA ASN A 149 -6.07 16.83 2.14
C ASN A 149 -4.83 16.39 1.31
N PRO A 150 -4.17 17.28 0.56
CA PRO A 150 -3.01 16.90 -0.26
C PRO A 150 -1.85 16.28 0.52
N ALA A 151 -1.72 16.60 1.82
CA ALA A 151 -0.70 16.00 2.68
C ALA A 151 -1.03 14.54 3.04
N VAL A 152 -2.32 14.21 3.21
CA VAL A 152 -2.80 12.83 3.40
C VAL A 152 -2.53 12.00 2.15
N GLU A 153 -2.91 12.51 0.97
CA GLU A 153 -2.66 11.81 -0.29
C GLU A 153 -1.15 11.56 -0.51
N LYS A 154 -0.33 12.53 -0.12
CA LYS A 154 1.13 12.40 -0.18
C LYS A 154 1.65 11.30 0.73
N ALA A 155 1.20 11.26 1.98
CA ALA A 155 1.57 10.21 2.93
C ALA A 155 1.19 8.80 2.40
N ARG A 156 -0.02 8.64 1.86
CA ARG A 156 -0.48 7.39 1.23
C ARG A 156 0.36 6.96 0.04
N SER A 157 0.67 7.91 -0.85
CA SER A 157 1.53 7.66 -2.02
C SER A 157 2.96 7.26 -1.62
N MET A 158 3.46 7.84 -0.52
CA MET A 158 4.78 7.51 0.03
C MET A 158 4.80 6.12 0.68
N ALA A 159 3.73 5.74 1.39
CA ALA A 159 3.60 4.40 1.96
C ALA A 159 3.59 3.33 0.85
N LEU A 160 2.86 3.59 -0.24
CA LEU A 160 2.83 2.71 -1.40
C LEU A 160 4.23 2.58 -2.03
N LEU A 161 4.91 3.71 -2.26
CA LEU A 161 6.27 3.72 -2.83
C LEU A 161 7.28 2.96 -1.97
N LEU A 162 7.18 3.04 -0.64
CA LEU A 162 8.00 2.25 0.28
C LEU A 162 7.80 0.75 0.11
N GLN A 163 6.54 0.33 0.02
CA GLN A 163 6.19 -1.07 -0.14
C GLN A 163 6.70 -1.63 -1.49
N GLU A 164 6.58 -0.84 -2.56
CA GLU A 164 7.11 -1.20 -3.89
C GLU A 164 8.64 -1.31 -3.90
N MET A 165 9.34 -0.34 -3.30
CA MET A 165 10.81 -0.38 -3.16
C MET A 165 11.26 -1.63 -2.39
N THR A 166 10.56 -1.93 -1.30
CA THR A 166 10.86 -3.09 -0.44
C THR A 166 10.60 -4.40 -1.17
N THR A 167 9.52 -4.50 -1.94
CA THR A 167 9.23 -5.67 -2.79
C THR A 167 10.33 -5.89 -3.81
N LYS A 168 10.76 -4.82 -4.50
CA LYS A 168 11.82 -4.91 -5.50
C LYS A 168 13.15 -5.33 -4.87
N TYR A 169 13.48 -4.82 -3.69
CA TYR A 169 14.64 -5.25 -2.92
C TYR A 169 14.55 -6.74 -2.53
N ALA A 170 13.41 -7.18 -1.98
CA ALA A 170 13.19 -8.58 -1.59
C ALA A 170 13.27 -9.53 -2.79
N ALA A 171 12.68 -9.15 -3.93
CA ALA A 171 12.77 -9.91 -5.17
C ALA A 171 14.22 -10.06 -5.65
N SER A 172 15.01 -8.98 -5.60
CA SER A 172 16.42 -9.00 -5.97
C SER A 172 17.24 -9.94 -5.11
N ALA A 173 17.00 -9.91 -3.79
CA ALA A 173 17.64 -10.80 -2.83
C ALA A 173 17.25 -12.27 -3.05
N ALA A 174 15.94 -12.56 -3.22
CA ALA A 174 15.45 -13.92 -3.39
C ALA A 174 15.88 -14.56 -4.72
N LEU A 175 15.96 -13.79 -5.80
CA LEU A 175 16.28 -14.29 -7.14
C LEU A 175 17.78 -14.25 -7.46
N ASN A 176 18.62 -13.74 -6.56
CA ASN A 176 20.05 -13.47 -6.82
C ASN A 176 20.28 -12.66 -8.12
N LYS A 177 19.40 -11.71 -8.41
CA LYS A 177 19.44 -10.86 -9.61
C LYS A 177 19.44 -9.39 -9.21
N ALA A 178 20.45 -8.65 -9.65
CA ALA A 178 20.57 -7.21 -9.38
C ALA A 178 19.41 -6.40 -10.01
N ASP A 179 18.87 -6.87 -11.14
CA ASP A 179 17.71 -6.27 -11.80
C ASP A 179 16.62 -7.32 -12.03
N VAL A 180 15.66 -7.38 -11.12
CA VAL A 180 14.42 -8.14 -11.32
C VAL A 180 13.44 -7.23 -12.05
N ASN A 181 13.15 -7.56 -13.30
CA ASN A 181 12.15 -6.86 -14.09
C ASN A 181 10.75 -7.38 -13.73
N MET A 182 10.19 -6.83 -12.64
CA MET A 182 8.85 -7.15 -12.13
C MET A 182 7.73 -6.50 -12.96
N GLY A 183 7.82 -6.53 -14.29
CA GLY A 183 6.83 -5.93 -15.20
C GLY A 183 6.86 -4.40 -15.26
N GLU A 184 5.76 -3.74 -14.87
CA GLU A 184 5.58 -2.28 -14.93
C GLU A 184 6.46 -1.50 -13.93
N TYR A 185 7.10 -2.16 -12.96
CA TYR A 185 8.11 -1.58 -12.05
C TYR A 185 9.45 -1.28 -12.75
N LYS A 186 9.39 -0.58 -13.88
CA LYS A 186 10.52 -0.17 -14.75
C LYS A 186 11.46 0.82 -14.07
N ARG A 187 11.06 1.42 -12.95
CA ARG A 187 11.88 2.37 -12.18
C ARG A 187 12.99 1.64 -11.45
N SER A 188 14.21 2.18 -11.48
CA SER A 188 15.30 1.67 -10.64
C SER A 188 15.06 2.01 -9.16
N LEU A 189 15.63 1.23 -8.24
CA LEU A 189 15.59 1.54 -6.80
C LEU A 189 16.17 2.93 -6.50
N GLN A 190 17.17 3.36 -7.27
CA GLN A 190 17.72 4.71 -7.19
C GLN A 190 16.67 5.78 -7.52
N THR A 191 15.95 5.63 -8.63
CA THR A 191 14.89 6.57 -9.03
C THR A 191 13.73 6.61 -8.04
N MET A 192 13.35 5.46 -7.47
CA MET A 192 12.31 5.38 -6.44
C MET A 192 12.76 6.06 -5.14
N THR A 193 14.02 5.85 -4.74
CA THR A 193 14.63 6.50 -3.57
C THR A 193 14.63 8.02 -3.70
N MET A 194 15.03 8.54 -4.87
CA MET A 194 15.03 9.99 -5.14
C MET A 194 13.63 10.59 -5.09
N ASP A 195 12.63 9.89 -5.62
CA ASP A 195 11.23 10.32 -5.57
C ASP A 195 10.69 10.32 -4.13
N PHE A 196 11.02 9.29 -3.34
CA PHE A 196 10.66 9.28 -1.93
C PHE A 196 11.29 10.46 -1.17
N GLU A 197 12.57 10.76 -1.40
CA GLU A 197 13.25 11.90 -0.79
C GLU A 197 12.59 13.24 -1.13
N PHE A 198 12.24 13.42 -2.40
CA PHE A 198 11.52 14.62 -2.85
C PHE A 198 10.17 14.75 -2.17
N LYS A 199 9.37 13.67 -2.14
CA LYS A 199 8.07 13.66 -1.48
C LYS A 199 8.18 13.88 0.02
N LEU A 200 9.22 13.34 0.67
CA LEU A 200 9.46 13.51 2.11
C LEU A 200 9.78 14.96 2.46
N ALA A 201 10.62 15.63 1.67
CA ALA A 201 10.95 17.04 1.89
C ALA A 201 9.71 17.94 1.75
N ASP A 202 8.89 17.66 0.74
CA ASP A 202 7.65 18.36 0.48
C ASP A 202 6.60 18.11 1.60
N LEU A 203 6.39 16.86 2.00
CA LEU A 203 5.53 16.51 3.14
C LEU A 203 6.00 17.19 4.43
N LYS A 204 7.31 17.25 4.68
CA LYS A 204 7.87 17.95 5.85
C LYS A 204 7.53 19.44 5.85
N SER A 205 7.47 20.10 4.69
CA SER A 205 7.16 21.53 4.61
C SER A 205 5.76 21.89 5.13
N VAL A 206 4.81 20.94 5.05
CA VAL A 206 3.41 21.13 5.47
C VAL A 206 3.04 20.41 6.77
N ALA A 207 3.73 19.30 7.08
CA ALA A 207 3.43 18.43 8.20
C ALA A 207 4.38 18.62 9.40
N TYR A 208 5.42 19.46 9.32
CA TYR A 208 6.31 19.73 10.46
C TYR A 208 5.76 20.84 11.37
N ARG A 209 4.85 20.46 12.27
CA ARG A 209 4.14 21.36 13.21
C ARG A 209 4.17 20.79 14.63
N PRO A 210 3.85 21.58 15.69
CA PRO A 210 3.95 21.12 17.08
C PRO A 210 3.26 19.79 17.39
N GLN A 211 2.19 19.45 16.67
CA GLN A 211 1.44 18.21 16.86
C GLN A 211 2.10 16.96 16.22
N THR A 212 3.03 17.15 15.28
CA THR A 212 3.52 16.08 14.38
C THR A 212 5.04 16.09 14.18
N TYR A 213 5.78 17.06 14.73
CA TYR A 213 7.23 17.20 14.50
C TYR A 213 8.02 15.95 14.92
N ILE A 214 7.68 15.33 16.06
CA ILE A 214 8.32 14.10 16.55
C ILE A 214 8.10 12.96 15.54
N LEU A 215 6.88 12.83 15.02
CA LEU A 215 6.54 11.79 14.05
C LEU A 215 7.31 12.00 12.74
N MET A 216 7.39 13.25 12.26
CA MET A 216 8.19 13.61 11.09
C MET A 216 9.69 13.35 11.28
N ASP A 217 10.25 13.65 12.46
CA ASP A 217 11.66 13.38 12.76
C ASP A 217 11.94 11.86 12.82
N ASN A 218 10.99 11.09 13.34
CA ASN A 218 11.05 9.63 13.32
C ASN A 218 10.98 9.05 11.90
N ILE A 219 10.09 9.57 11.04
CA ILE A 219 10.00 9.18 9.62
C ILE A 219 11.34 9.48 8.93
N ASN A 220 11.86 10.70 9.06
CA ASN A 220 13.11 11.11 8.44
C ASN A 220 14.31 10.26 8.90
N SER A 221 14.38 9.96 10.20
CA SER A 221 15.46 9.14 10.76
C SER A 221 15.41 7.71 10.22
N LYS A 222 14.23 7.08 10.21
CA LYS A 222 14.05 5.72 9.68
C LYS A 222 14.30 5.64 8.17
N TRP A 223 13.87 6.66 7.42
CA TRP A 223 14.16 6.75 6.00
C TRP A 223 15.66 6.74 5.73
N ARG A 224 16.46 7.54 6.45
CA ARG A 224 17.92 7.54 6.30
C ARG A 224 18.53 6.15 6.50
N PHE A 225 18.06 5.38 7.48
CA PHE A 225 18.51 4.00 7.68
C PHE A 225 18.09 3.08 6.54
N LEU A 226 16.82 3.14 6.13
CA LEU A 226 16.29 2.31 5.04
C LEU A 226 17.02 2.59 3.72
N ARG A 227 17.13 3.86 3.33
CA ARG A 227 17.88 4.32 2.15
C ARG A 227 19.28 3.72 2.13
N ASN A 228 20.03 3.87 3.22
CA ASN A 228 21.40 3.36 3.29
C ASN A 228 21.47 1.83 3.21
N SER A 229 20.40 1.12 3.54
CA SER A 229 20.31 -0.34 3.41
C SER A 229 20.00 -0.74 1.97
N ILE A 230 19.09 -0.03 1.31
CA ILE A 230 18.72 -0.28 -0.09
C ILE A 230 19.86 0.10 -1.05
N THR A 231 20.59 1.19 -0.81
CA THR A 231 21.66 1.65 -1.71
C THR A 231 22.99 0.92 -1.55
N ARG A 232 23.20 0.23 -0.42
CA ARG A 232 24.43 -0.55 -0.14
C ARG A 232 24.17 -2.05 -0.27
N GLN A 233 23.48 -2.44 -1.35
CA GLN A 233 22.97 -3.79 -1.63
C GLN A 233 23.99 -4.93 -1.49
N HIS A 234 25.30 -4.65 -1.42
CA HIS A 234 26.37 -5.64 -1.28
C HIS A 234 27.07 -5.66 0.08
N GLU A 235 26.65 -4.81 1.05
CA GLU A 235 27.32 -4.69 2.36
C GLU A 235 26.40 -5.00 3.56
N MET A 236 25.08 -5.11 3.36
CA MET A 236 24.14 -5.43 4.45
C MET A 236 23.16 -6.53 4.03
N ASP A 237 23.56 -7.78 4.27
CA ASP A 237 22.81 -9.03 4.06
C ASP A 237 21.61 -9.22 5.00
N VAL A 238 20.88 -8.14 5.34
CA VAL A 238 19.75 -8.26 6.29
C VAL A 238 18.45 -7.73 5.68
N PRO A 239 17.85 -8.45 4.70
CA PRO A 239 16.51 -8.17 4.19
C PRO A 239 15.46 -7.96 5.28
N PHE A 240 15.61 -8.63 6.43
CA PHE A 240 14.78 -8.40 7.60
C PHE A 240 14.80 -6.94 8.10
N LEU A 241 15.96 -6.27 8.10
CA LEU A 241 16.04 -4.86 8.51
C LEU A 241 15.28 -3.96 7.55
N VAL A 242 15.44 -4.17 6.24
CA VAL A 242 14.74 -3.40 5.20
C VAL A 242 13.24 -3.46 5.43
N ILE A 243 12.68 -4.67 5.56
CA ILE A 243 11.25 -4.88 5.82
C ILE A 243 10.83 -4.28 7.16
N SER A 244 11.62 -4.47 8.22
CA SER A 244 11.28 -3.93 9.54
C SER A 244 11.25 -2.40 9.56
N TYR A 245 12.13 -1.73 8.82
CA TYR A 245 12.12 -0.27 8.67
C TYR A 245 10.99 0.21 7.76
N ASN A 246 10.69 -0.51 6.67
CA ASN A 246 9.53 -0.29 5.81
C ASN A 246 8.23 -0.30 6.63
N ASP A 247 7.98 -1.37 7.38
CA ASP A 247 6.76 -1.53 8.19
C ASP A 247 6.60 -0.39 9.20
N ARG A 248 7.72 0.05 9.82
CA ARG A 248 7.69 1.18 10.76
C ARG A 248 7.42 2.51 10.06
N LEU A 249 7.95 2.71 8.86
CA LEU A 249 7.72 3.93 8.10
C LEU A 249 6.27 4.02 7.62
N ILE A 250 5.71 2.92 7.12
CA ILE A 250 4.30 2.86 6.72
C ILE A 250 3.39 3.19 7.90
N ARG A 251 3.58 2.53 9.06
CA ARG A 251 2.80 2.86 10.26
C ARG A 251 2.93 4.31 10.71
N HIS A 252 4.12 4.90 10.58
CA HIS A 252 4.30 6.31 10.93
C HIS A 252 3.64 7.25 9.93
N LEU A 253 3.56 6.89 8.65
CA LEU A 253 2.82 7.65 7.63
C LEU A 253 1.32 7.54 7.88
N GLU A 254 0.80 6.36 8.20
CA GLU A 254 -0.61 6.15 8.58
C GLU A 254 -0.96 6.92 9.87
N GLU A 255 -0.09 6.90 10.89
CA GLU A 255 -0.27 7.71 12.09
C GLU A 255 -0.26 9.22 11.77
N LEU A 256 0.57 9.63 10.80
CA LEU A 256 0.64 11.03 10.38
C LEU A 256 -0.65 11.44 9.67
N GLU A 257 -1.20 10.61 8.80
CA GLU A 257 -2.49 10.82 8.13
C GLU A 257 -3.59 11.15 9.14
N GLY A 258 -3.67 10.40 10.25
CA GLY A 258 -4.65 10.65 11.32
C GLY A 258 -4.42 11.94 12.12
N LYS A 259 -3.33 12.68 11.87
CA LYS A 259 -2.94 13.91 12.59
C LYS A 259 -2.85 15.14 11.68
N ILE A 260 -2.95 15.00 10.35
CA ILE A 260 -2.71 16.09 9.39
C ILE A 260 -3.95 16.74 8.80
#